data_AF-A0A9D6NZ84-F1
#
_entry.id   AF-A0A9D6NZ84-F1
#
_cell.length_a   1.000
_cell.length_b   1.000
_cell.length_c   1.000
_cell.angle_alpha   90.00
_cell.angle_beta   90.00
_cell.angle_gamma   90.00
#
_symmetry.space_group_name_H-M   'P 1'
#
loop_
_entity.id
_entity.type
_entity.pdbx_description
1 polymer ?
#
loop_
_entity_poly.entity_id
_entity_poly.type
_entity_poly.pdbx_seq_one_letter_code
_entity_poly.pdbx_strand_id
1 'polypeptide(L)'
;MKLPSKKSLEKMRRYVEHYWAKTGTSPHPDPEVTEAVVNGLAANLDEVGRPLCPCNFYPDKRAEVAGSRRWVCACDEMKRWKYCHCLL
;
A
#
# COMPACT_ATOMS: atom_id res chain seq x y z
N MET A 1 -1.77 -5.30 -16.08
CA MET A 1 -1.96 -4.58 -14.80
C MET A 1 -3.12 -3.60 -15.00
N LYS A 2 -4.17 -3.63 -14.17
CA LYS A 2 -5.28 -2.69 -14.30
C LYS A 2 -4.85 -1.36 -13.68
N LEU A 3 -4.89 -0.28 -14.45
CA LEU A 3 -4.57 1.05 -13.95
C LEU A 3 -5.62 1.46 -12.89
N PRO A 4 -5.20 2.01 -11.73
CA PRO A 4 -6.12 2.43 -10.70
C PRO A 4 -6.95 3.64 -11.15
N SER A 5 -8.11 3.81 -10.54
CA SER A 5 -8.91 5.02 -10.70
C SER A 5 -8.16 6.24 -10.15
N LYS A 6 -8.34 7.40 -10.79
CA LYS A 6 -7.75 8.67 -10.33
C LYS A 6 -8.09 8.96 -8.86
N LYS A 7 -9.32 8.64 -8.46
CA LYS A 7 -9.81 8.78 -7.08
C LYS A 7 -9.01 7.93 -6.09
N SER A 8 -8.79 6.66 -6.40
CA SER A 8 -8.01 5.77 -5.53
C SER A 8 -6.54 6.14 -5.49
N LEU A 9 -5.99 6.59 -6.62
CA LEU A 9 -4.61 7.08 -6.70
C LEU A 9 -4.38 8.31 -5.81
N GLU A 10 -5.24 9.34 -5.91
CA GLU A 10 -5.15 10.53 -5.06
C GLU A 10 -5.33 10.19 -3.58
N LYS A 11 -6.24 9.26 -3.26
CA LYS A 11 -6.43 8.78 -1.89
C LYS A 11 -5.18 8.10 -1.35
N MET A 12 -4.49 7.29 -2.16
CA MET A 12 -3.24 6.64 -1.74
C MET A 12 -2.09 7.63 -1.58
N ARG A 13 -1.95 8.62 -2.48
CA ARG A 13 -0.95 9.69 -2.34
C ARG A 13 -1.09 10.44 -1.02
N ARG A 14 -2.30 10.91 -0.70
CA ARG A 14 -2.57 11.59 0.59
C ARG A 14 -2.32 10.68 1.79
N TYR A 15 -2.67 9.41 1.67
CA TYR A 15 -2.45 8.42 2.73
C TYR A 15 -0.96 8.22 3.02
N VAL A 16 -0.12 8.04 2.00
CA VAL A 16 1.31 7.79 2.19
C VAL A 16 2.02 9.03 2.72
N GLU A 17 1.72 10.22 2.19
CA GLU A 17 2.26 11.50 2.67
C GLU A 17 1.96 11.72 4.15
N HIS A 18 0.70 11.50 4.54
CA HIS A 18 0.30 11.59 5.93
C HIS A 18 1.03 10.56 6.81
N TYR A 19 1.16 9.33 6.32
CA TYR A 19 1.79 8.27 7.10
C TYR A 19 3.29 8.52 7.29
N TRP A 20 4.01 8.98 6.25
CA TRP A 20 5.41 9.41 6.33
C TRP A 20 5.62 10.48 7.40
N ALA A 21 4.82 11.54 7.36
CA ALA A 21 4.88 12.61 8.36
C ALA A 21 4.60 12.08 9.78
N LYS A 22 3.64 11.16 9.92
CA LYS A 22 3.28 10.55 11.21
C LYS A 22 4.37 9.64 11.77
N THR A 23 5.04 8.84 10.93
CA THR A 23 6.02 7.84 11.37
C THR A 23 7.46 8.34 11.34
N GLY A 24 7.71 9.52 10.77
CA GLY A 24 9.05 10.06 10.54
C GLY A 24 9.82 9.25 9.51
N THR A 25 9.11 8.65 8.54
CA THR A 25 9.71 7.93 7.41
C THR A 25 9.59 8.77 6.15
N SER A 26 10.26 8.36 5.08
CA SER A 26 10.32 9.07 3.80
C SER A 26 10.10 8.10 2.63
N PRO A 27 9.67 8.59 1.46
CA PRO A 27 9.65 7.77 0.25
C PRO A 27 11.04 7.24 -0.13
N HIS A 28 11.05 6.27 -1.03
CA HIS A 28 12.28 5.80 -1.65
C HIS A 28 12.96 6.93 -2.46
N PRO A 29 14.31 7.00 -2.52
CA PRO A 29 15.03 8.01 -3.31
C PRO A 29 14.73 7.95 -4.81
N ASP A 30 14.44 6.75 -5.32
CA ASP A 30 13.94 6.56 -6.68
C ASP A 30 12.41 6.74 -6.70
N PRO A 31 11.88 7.78 -7.39
CA PRO A 31 10.46 8.04 -7.45
C PRO A 31 9.67 6.92 -8.15
N GLU A 32 10.28 6.17 -9.08
CA GLU A 32 9.58 5.10 -9.81
C GLU A 32 9.15 3.97 -8.86
N VAL A 33 9.97 3.67 -7.85
CA VAL A 33 9.64 2.69 -6.80
C VAL A 33 8.42 3.13 -6.01
N THR A 34 8.42 4.39 -5.55
CA THR A 34 7.30 4.97 -4.80
C THR A 34 6.02 4.96 -5.65
N GLU A 35 6.10 5.37 -6.91
CA GLU A 35 4.96 5.39 -7.83
C GLU A 35 4.41 3.99 -8.11
N ALA A 36 5.26 2.99 -8.33
CA ALA A 36 4.85 1.62 -8.57
C ALA A 36 4.05 1.06 -7.38
N VAL A 37 4.55 1.28 -6.15
CA VAL A 37 3.88 0.80 -4.94
C VAL A 37 2.57 1.55 -4.69
N VAL A 38 2.55 2.88 -4.84
CA VAL A 38 1.33 3.69 -4.68
C VAL A 38 0.26 3.28 -5.69
N ASN A 39 0.64 3.03 -6.95
CA ASN A 39 -0.26 2.52 -7.98
C ASN A 39 -0.80 1.13 -7.62
N GLY A 40 0.04 0.23 -7.11
CA GLY A 40 -0.38 -1.10 -6.67
C GLY A 40 -1.35 -1.06 -5.48
N LEU A 41 -1.10 -0.21 -4.48
CA LEU A 41 -2.01 0.01 -3.36
C LEU A 41 -3.36 0.55 -3.82
N ALA A 42 -3.35 1.50 -4.77
CA ALA A 42 -4.57 2.06 -5.35
C ALA A 42 -5.36 1.02 -6.16
N ALA A 43 -4.66 0.17 -6.92
CA ALA A 43 -5.30 -0.89 -7.70
C ALA A 43 -5.96 -1.94 -6.78
N ASN A 44 -5.29 -2.33 -5.69
CA ASN A 44 -5.88 -3.23 -4.69
C ASN A 44 -7.05 -2.57 -3.95
N LEU A 45 -7.00 -1.26 -3.70
CA LEU A 45 -8.13 -0.52 -3.14
C LEU A 45 -9.36 -0.59 -4.06
N ASP A 46 -9.18 -0.45 -5.37
CA ASP A 46 -10.28 -0.58 -6.34
C ASP A 46 -10.78 -2.03 -6.47
N GLU A 47 -9.89 -3.03 -6.38
CA GLU A 47 -10.20 -4.43 -6.60
C GLU A 47 -10.88 -5.11 -5.39
N VAL A 48 -10.35 -4.88 -4.19
CA VAL A 48 -10.75 -5.56 -2.94
C VAL A 48 -11.17 -4.60 -1.84
N GLY A 49 -11.31 -3.30 -2.13
CA GLY A 49 -11.83 -2.29 -1.20
C GLY A 49 -10.85 -1.89 -0.07
N ARG A 50 -9.63 -2.43 -0.08
CA ARG A 50 -8.57 -2.14 0.91
C ARG A 50 -7.21 -2.06 0.23
N PRO A 51 -6.29 -1.21 0.72
CA PRO A 51 -4.94 -1.08 0.16
C PRO A 51 -4.06 -2.25 0.60
N LEU A 52 -4.32 -3.43 0.05
CA LEU A 52 -3.52 -4.63 0.29
C LEU A 52 -2.10 -4.43 -0.26
N CYS A 53 -1.08 -4.91 0.45
CA CYS A 53 0.33 -4.76 0.05
C CYS A 53 0.57 -5.29 -1.38
N PRO A 54 1.04 -4.48 -2.34
CA PRO A 54 1.20 -4.93 -3.72
C PRO A 54 2.43 -5.80 -3.96
N CYS A 55 3.35 -5.87 -2.99
CA CYS A 55 4.62 -6.57 -3.12
C CYS A 55 4.55 -8.05 -2.68
N ASN A 56 3.36 -8.55 -2.33
CA ASN A 56 3.15 -9.94 -1.92
C ASN A 56 2.19 -10.65 -2.89
N PHE A 57 2.32 -11.97 -2.97
CA PHE A 57 1.41 -12.82 -3.73
C PHE A 57 0.28 -13.31 -2.83
N TYR A 58 -0.96 -13.21 -3.33
CA TYR A 58 -2.15 -13.72 -2.65
C TYR A 58 -2.91 -14.66 -3.59
N PRO A 59 -3.12 -15.92 -3.21
CA PRO A 59 -3.97 -16.83 -3.98
C PRO A 59 -5.40 -16.30 -4.13
N ASP A 60 -5.94 -15.71 -3.06
CA ASP A 60 -7.22 -15.00 -3.06
C ASP A 60 -7.12 -13.72 -2.22
N LYS A 61 -7.06 -12.58 -2.90
CA LYS A 61 -6.96 -11.26 -2.25
C LYS A 61 -8.20 -10.93 -1.41
N ARG A 62 -9.39 -11.37 -1.80
CA ARG A 62 -10.64 -11.07 -1.07
C ARG A 62 -10.69 -11.84 0.22
N ALA A 63 -10.33 -13.13 0.19
CA ALA A 63 -10.21 -13.95 1.37
C ALA A 63 -9.17 -13.37 2.35
N GLU A 64 -8.01 -12.94 1.86
CA GLU A 64 -6.97 -12.33 2.71
C GLU A 64 -7.47 -11.07 3.42
N VAL A 65 -8.12 -10.16 2.69
CA VAL A 65 -8.67 -8.92 3.25
C VAL A 65 -9.81 -9.18 4.26
N ALA A 66 -10.59 -10.24 4.06
CA ALA A 66 -11.67 -10.62 4.97
C ALA A 66 -11.14 -11.29 6.25
N GLY A 67 -10.12 -12.14 6.12
CA GLY A 67 -9.57 -12.91 7.24
C GLY A 67 -8.58 -12.16 8.10
N SER A 68 -7.87 -11.16 7.55
CA SER A 68 -6.78 -10.49 8.28
C SER A 68 -6.55 -9.04 7.84
N ARG A 69 -5.97 -8.26 8.75
CA ARG A 69 -5.41 -6.93 8.46
C ARG A 69 -3.89 -6.95 8.33
N ARG A 70 -3.25 -8.11 8.43
CA ARG A 70 -1.80 -8.28 8.48
C ARG A 70 -1.09 -7.57 7.34
N TRP A 71 -1.61 -7.69 6.12
CA TRP A 71 -1.02 -7.12 4.91
C TRP A 71 -1.75 -5.90 4.36
N VAL A 72 -2.78 -5.41 5.05
CA VAL A 72 -3.44 -4.15 4.66
C VAL A 72 -2.55 -3.00 5.07
N CYS A 73 -2.14 -2.17 4.12
CA CYS A 73 -1.24 -1.06 4.37
C CYS A 73 -1.82 -0.08 5.40
N ALA A 74 -1.05 0.35 6.41
CA ALA A 74 0.29 -0.09 6.79
C ALA A 74 0.24 -1.50 7.40
N CYS A 75 1.05 -2.42 6.90
CA CYS A 75 1.08 -3.81 7.38
C CYS A 75 1.58 -3.89 8.83
N ASP A 76 1.42 -5.06 9.46
CA ASP A 76 1.81 -5.26 10.86
C ASP A 76 3.31 -5.02 11.10
N GLU A 77 4.15 -5.37 10.13
CA GLU A 77 5.60 -5.16 10.20
C GLU A 77 5.95 -3.67 10.22
N MET A 78 5.29 -2.88 9.36
CA MET A 78 5.47 -1.44 9.33
C MET A 78 4.99 -0.80 10.65
N LYS A 79 3.87 -1.27 11.20
CA LYS A 79 3.33 -0.74 12.46
C LYS A 79 4.19 -1.06 13.68
N ARG A 80 4.76 -2.26 13.74
CA ARG A 80 5.53 -2.74 14.91
C ARG A 80 6.98 -2.31 14.85
N TRP A 81 7.59 -2.39 13.67
CA TRP A 81 9.05 -2.30 13.50
C TRP A 81 9.49 -1.21 12.52
N LYS A 82 8.55 -0.46 11.92
CA LYS A 82 8.82 0.48 10.82
C LYS A 82 9.55 -0.18 9.64
N TYR A 83 9.35 -1.49 9.46
CA TYR A 83 9.89 -2.25 8.34
C TYR A 83 8.87 -2.31 7.21
N CYS A 84 9.22 -1.80 6.03
CA CYS A 84 8.39 -1.85 4.83
C CYS A 84 9.15 -2.57 3.71
N HIS A 85 8.75 -3.80 3.40
CA HIS A 85 9.32 -4.57 2.29
C HIS A 85 9.15 -3.87 0.94
N CYS A 86 8.06 -3.11 0.77
CA CYS A 86 7.81 -2.35 -0.45
C CYS A 86 8.70 -1.12 -0.61
N LEU A 87 9.54 -0.77 0.38
CA LEU A 87 10.38 0.42 0.37
C LEU A 87 9.58 1.73 0.21
N LEU A 88 8.39 1.77 0.81
CA LEU A 88 7.48 2.91 0.85
C LEU A 88 7.40 3.47 2.26
#